data_AF-A0A814PTJ0-F1
#
_entry.id   AF-A0A814PTJ0-F1
#
_cell.length_a   1.000
_cell.length_b   1.000
_cell.length_c   1.000
_cell.angle_alpha   90.00
_cell.angle_beta   90.00
_cell.angle_gamma   90.00
#
_symmetry.space_group_name_H-M   'P 1'
#
loop_
_entity.id
_entity.type
_entity.pdbx_description
1 polymer ?
#
loop_
_entity_poly.entity_id
_entity_poly.type
_entity_poly.pdbx_seq_one_letter_code
_entity_poly.pdbx_strand_id
1 'polypeptide(L)'
;MQGVNLGGWLVAENWMTKGSPAWNGVPDEIAHKGEYQTMQYLGHAKGDDQFKQHRDSYITEQDFHDISAAKMNTVRIPVGYWITGFDKSGGSDSNGWRMFAPNAINYLDRAIREWAPRNNLVVLISFHAAKGSQNGMDHSASSDPGKSHWGNYPENVRNTLDAVEWLARRYNGDAAFLGIGLLNEPSGIFFAL
;
A
#
# COMPACT_ATOMS: atom_id res chain seq x y z
N MET A 1 -16.78 10.65 11.04
CA MET A 1 -15.32 10.74 10.85
C MET A 1 -15.03 11.90 9.91
N GLN A 2 -14.05 12.73 10.23
CA GLN A 2 -13.53 13.77 9.34
C GLN A 2 -12.07 13.41 9.07
N GLY A 3 -11.79 12.92 7.88
CA GLY A 3 -10.49 12.33 7.60
C GLY A 3 -10.04 12.47 6.17
N VAL A 4 -8.75 12.17 5.98
CA VAL A 4 -8.05 12.27 4.70
C VAL A 4 -7.35 10.96 4.37
N ASN A 5 -7.10 10.76 3.07
CA ASN A 5 -6.30 9.64 2.57
C ASN A 5 -4.84 10.07 2.45
N LEU A 6 -3.92 9.26 2.96
CA LEU A 6 -2.48 9.41 2.72
C LEU A 6 -2.09 8.62 1.47
N GLY A 7 -2.77 8.91 0.35
CA GLY A 7 -2.56 8.28 -0.95
C GLY A 7 -1.19 8.61 -1.54
N GLY A 8 -0.64 7.70 -2.34
CA GLY A 8 0.69 7.85 -2.93
C GLY A 8 1.86 7.58 -1.97
N TRP A 9 1.63 7.27 -0.68
CA TRP A 9 2.72 7.07 0.29
C TRP A 9 3.27 5.63 0.34
N LEU A 10 2.54 4.68 0.93
CA LEU A 10 2.97 3.28 1.06
C LEU A 10 2.53 2.40 -0.12
N VAL A 11 1.63 2.92 -0.95
CA VAL A 11 1.34 2.46 -2.30
C VAL A 11 1.52 3.68 -3.20
N ALA A 12 2.58 3.68 -4.00
CA ALA A 12 2.93 4.87 -4.78
C ALA A 12 2.11 4.95 -6.07
N GLU A 13 1.55 6.14 -6.33
CA GLU A 13 0.81 6.47 -7.55
C GLU A 13 1.52 7.62 -8.25
N ASN A 14 1.99 7.39 -9.47
CA ASN A 14 2.84 8.36 -10.16
C ASN A 14 2.09 9.68 -10.42
N TRP A 15 0.81 9.65 -10.78
CA TRP A 15 0.05 10.86 -11.09
C TRP A 15 -0.06 11.81 -9.88
N MET A 16 -0.06 11.29 -8.65
CA MET A 16 -0.04 12.06 -7.41
C MET A 16 1.35 12.54 -7.01
N THR A 17 2.39 11.80 -7.43
CA THR A 17 3.74 11.91 -6.87
C THR A 17 4.81 12.08 -7.94
N LYS A 18 4.50 12.71 -9.08
CA LYS A 18 5.40 12.79 -10.26
C LYS A 18 6.83 13.24 -9.95
N GLY A 19 7.01 14.16 -9.00
CA GLY A 19 8.33 14.67 -8.57
C GLY A 19 9.05 13.82 -7.51
N SER A 20 8.48 12.68 -7.12
CA SER A 20 9.04 11.79 -6.10
C SER A 20 10.30 11.08 -6.61
N PRO A 21 11.30 10.84 -5.72
CA PRO A 21 12.42 9.97 -6.00
C PRO A 21 12.04 8.58 -6.53
N ALA A 22 10.85 8.06 -6.19
CA ALA A 22 10.35 6.76 -6.62
C ALA A 22 10.27 6.58 -8.15
N TRP A 23 10.24 7.67 -8.91
CA TRP A 23 10.11 7.65 -10.38
C TRP A 23 11.38 8.11 -11.11
N ASN A 24 12.46 8.40 -10.38
CA ASN A 24 13.68 8.97 -10.96
C ASN A 24 14.32 8.04 -12.00
N GLY A 25 14.38 8.49 -13.25
CA GLY A 25 14.95 7.75 -14.37
C GLY A 25 14.04 6.66 -14.93
N VAL A 26 12.76 6.64 -14.55
CA VAL A 26 11.74 5.72 -15.05
C VAL A 26 10.95 6.42 -16.15
N PRO A 27 10.85 5.84 -17.36
CA PRO A 27 10.01 6.40 -18.42
C PRO A 27 8.53 6.51 -18.01
N ASP A 28 7.84 7.55 -18.47
CA ASP A 28 6.43 7.82 -18.12
C ASP A 28 5.52 6.63 -18.47
N GLU A 29 5.78 5.93 -19.59
CA GLU A 29 5.03 4.76 -20.02
C GLU A 29 5.17 3.53 -19.09
N ILE A 30 6.13 3.56 -18.16
CA ILE A 30 6.33 2.59 -17.10
C ILE A 30 5.81 3.16 -15.77
N ALA A 31 6.19 4.39 -15.43
CA ALA A 31 5.84 5.01 -14.15
C ALA A 31 4.31 5.11 -13.93
N HIS A 32 3.55 5.40 -15.00
CA HIS A 32 2.09 5.44 -14.94
C HIS A 32 1.41 4.08 -14.73
N LYS A 33 2.16 2.97 -14.70
CA LYS A 33 1.63 1.62 -14.46
C LYS A 33 1.83 1.14 -13.01
N GLY A 34 2.37 2.00 -12.14
CA GLY A 34 2.46 1.76 -10.69
C GLY A 34 3.71 1.03 -10.22
N GLU A 35 3.79 0.84 -8.90
CA GLU A 35 5.00 0.42 -8.18
C GLU A 35 5.62 -0.89 -8.67
N TYR A 36 4.82 -1.89 -9.05
CA TYR A 36 5.35 -3.16 -9.56
C TYR A 36 6.18 -2.96 -10.84
N GLN A 37 5.63 -2.25 -11.83
CA GLN A 37 6.29 -2.05 -13.12
C GLN A 37 7.53 -1.17 -12.97
N THR A 38 7.45 -0.16 -12.11
CA THR A 38 8.57 0.71 -11.74
C THR A 38 9.70 -0.05 -11.07
N MET A 39 9.40 -0.89 -10.08
CA MET A 39 10.42 -1.72 -9.43
C MET A 39 11.00 -2.78 -10.37
N GLN A 40 10.19 -3.36 -11.25
CA GLN A 40 10.67 -4.29 -12.27
C GLN A 40 11.67 -3.63 -13.22
N TYR A 41 11.44 -2.36 -13.58
CA TYR A 41 12.34 -1.59 -14.43
C TYR A 41 13.63 -1.15 -13.71
N LEU A 42 13.51 -0.64 -12.48
CA LEU A 42 14.64 -0.13 -11.71
C LEU A 42 15.54 -1.23 -11.14
N GLY A 43 14.93 -2.33 -10.71
CA GLY A 43 15.55 -3.35 -9.86
C GLY A 43 15.88 -2.83 -8.45
N HIS A 44 16.12 -3.75 -7.52
CA HIS A 44 16.38 -3.42 -6.10
C HIS A 44 17.56 -2.47 -5.87
N ALA A 45 18.62 -2.58 -6.69
CA ALA A 45 19.82 -1.76 -6.51
C ALA A 45 19.56 -0.24 -6.58
N LYS A 46 18.52 0.18 -7.30
CA LYS A 46 18.08 1.58 -7.39
C LYS A 46 16.73 1.81 -6.73
N GLY A 47 15.78 0.92 -6.99
CA GLY A 47 14.40 1.05 -6.54
C GLY A 47 14.26 1.11 -5.02
N ASP A 48 15.00 0.29 -4.27
CA ASP A 48 14.88 0.25 -2.81
C ASP A 48 15.27 1.59 -2.17
N ASP A 49 16.36 2.22 -2.63
CA ASP A 49 16.79 3.53 -2.13
C ASP A 49 15.82 4.65 -2.54
N GLN A 50 15.36 4.64 -3.79
CA GLN A 50 14.39 5.62 -4.29
C GLN A 50 13.05 5.58 -3.54
N PHE A 51 12.49 4.39 -3.34
CA PHE A 51 11.25 4.21 -2.58
C PHE A 51 11.43 4.49 -1.09
N LYS A 52 12.61 4.21 -0.52
CA LYS A 52 12.92 4.62 0.84
C LYS A 52 12.92 6.15 0.97
N GLN A 53 13.61 6.86 0.07
CA GLN A 53 13.63 8.34 0.07
C GLN A 53 12.24 8.94 -0.13
N HIS A 54 11.43 8.36 -1.01
CA HIS A 54 10.01 8.72 -1.14
C HIS A 54 9.26 8.58 0.19
N ARG A 55 9.30 7.39 0.82
CA ARG A 55 8.57 7.15 2.08
C ARG A 55 9.09 8.01 3.24
N ASP A 56 10.37 8.39 3.23
CA ASP A 56 11.00 9.26 4.24
C ASP A 56 10.57 10.73 4.12
N SER A 57 10.19 11.18 2.93
CA SER A 57 9.96 12.61 2.65
C SER A 57 8.53 12.97 2.25
N TYR A 58 7.74 12.01 1.73
CA TYR A 58 6.42 12.30 1.19
C TYR A 58 5.36 12.51 2.26
N ILE A 59 5.38 11.70 3.32
CA ILE A 59 4.55 11.88 4.53
C ILE A 59 5.46 11.78 5.75
N THR A 60 5.32 12.75 6.63
CA THR A 60 6.10 12.93 7.85
C THR A 60 5.20 13.16 9.06
N GLU A 61 5.78 13.27 10.25
CA GLU A 61 5.01 13.63 11.46
C GLU A 61 4.37 15.02 11.34
N GLN A 62 4.96 15.94 10.57
CA GLN A 62 4.42 17.27 10.34
C GLN A 62 3.05 17.20 9.65
N ASP A 63 2.87 16.28 8.71
CA ASP A 63 1.58 16.10 8.02
C ASP A 63 0.49 15.66 9.00
N PHE A 64 0.80 14.80 9.98
CA PHE A 64 -0.14 14.39 11.02
C PHE A 64 -0.51 15.56 11.94
N HIS A 65 0.45 16.42 12.28
CA HIS A 65 0.20 17.65 13.00
C HIS A 65 -0.74 18.57 12.22
N ASP A 66 -0.48 18.77 10.92
CA ASP A 66 -1.25 19.69 10.10
C ASP A 66 -2.68 19.19 9.84
N ILE A 67 -2.86 17.88 9.67
CA ILE A 67 -4.18 17.22 9.59
C ILE A 67 -4.98 17.47 10.88
N SER A 68 -4.36 17.29 12.04
CA SER A 68 -5.01 17.55 13.34
C SER A 68 -5.32 19.04 13.53
N ALA A 69 -4.40 19.94 13.15
CA ALA A 69 -4.59 21.38 13.19
C ALA A 69 -5.77 21.83 12.30
N ALA A 70 -5.96 21.16 11.15
CA ALA A 70 -7.11 21.30 10.26
C ALA A 70 -8.41 20.68 10.82
N LYS A 71 -8.41 20.24 12.09
CA LYS A 71 -9.56 19.69 12.84
C LYS A 71 -10.07 18.34 12.34
N MET A 72 -9.27 17.63 11.55
CA MET A 72 -9.56 16.25 11.19
C MET A 72 -9.18 15.30 12.34
N ASN A 73 -9.79 14.11 12.34
CA ASN A 73 -9.63 13.12 13.41
C ASN A 73 -9.26 11.72 12.90
N THR A 74 -9.21 11.50 11.58
CA THR A 74 -8.95 10.18 11.00
C THR A 74 -8.02 10.29 9.81
N VAL A 75 -7.08 9.36 9.67
CA VAL A 75 -6.30 9.17 8.45
C VAL A 75 -6.56 7.77 7.89
N ARG A 76 -6.72 7.67 6.58
CA ARG A 76 -6.78 6.39 5.85
C ARG A 76 -5.45 6.16 5.14
N ILE A 77 -4.81 5.03 5.42
CA ILE A 77 -3.47 4.71 4.90
C ILE A 77 -3.56 3.51 3.96
N PRO A 78 -3.41 3.71 2.63
CA PRO A 78 -3.27 2.63 1.66
C PRO A 78 -2.04 1.76 1.92
N VAL A 79 -2.19 0.44 1.90
CA VAL A 79 -1.09 -0.53 1.99
C VAL A 79 -1.26 -1.62 0.94
N GLY A 80 -0.16 -2.15 0.42
CA GLY A 80 -0.16 -3.30 -0.46
C GLY A 80 0.24 -4.59 0.25
N TYR A 81 -0.12 -5.74 -0.33
CA TYR A 81 0.12 -7.06 0.27
C TYR A 81 1.60 -7.32 0.60
N TRP A 82 2.53 -6.70 -0.14
CA TRP A 82 3.97 -6.78 0.10
C TRP A 82 4.42 -6.21 1.44
N ILE A 83 3.59 -5.39 2.10
CA ILE A 83 3.90 -4.79 3.42
C ILE A 83 4.20 -5.84 4.49
N THR A 84 3.65 -7.04 4.34
CA THR A 84 3.86 -8.17 5.27
C THR A 84 5.30 -8.71 5.23
N GLY A 85 6.01 -8.54 4.10
CA GLY A 85 7.35 -9.09 3.90
C GLY A 85 7.39 -10.62 3.79
N PHE A 86 6.25 -11.27 3.54
CA PHE A 86 6.16 -12.71 3.29
C PHE A 86 4.91 -13.07 2.49
N ASP A 87 4.86 -14.28 1.97
CA ASP A 87 3.64 -14.88 1.42
C ASP A 87 3.59 -16.37 1.78
N LYS A 88 2.54 -16.76 2.51
CA LYS A 88 2.29 -18.13 2.97
C LYS A 88 1.09 -18.78 2.27
N SER A 89 0.49 -18.10 1.30
CA SER A 89 -0.74 -18.54 0.64
C SER A 89 -0.55 -19.75 -0.28
N GLY A 90 0.69 -20.01 -0.71
CA GLY A 90 1.04 -21.02 -1.70
C GLY A 90 0.90 -20.49 -3.14
N GLY A 91 0.62 -21.39 -4.08
CA GLY A 91 0.51 -21.07 -5.51
C GLY A 91 1.87 -20.99 -6.23
N SER A 92 1.82 -20.73 -7.54
CA SER A 92 3.02 -20.67 -8.38
C SER A 92 3.87 -19.42 -8.15
N ASP A 93 3.25 -18.32 -7.72
CA ASP A 93 3.95 -17.08 -7.36
C ASP A 93 3.96 -16.87 -5.85
N SER A 94 4.92 -17.47 -5.14
CA SER A 94 5.12 -17.25 -3.70
C SER A 94 6.10 -16.10 -3.39
N ASN A 95 6.68 -15.48 -4.42
CA ASN A 95 7.79 -14.55 -4.28
C ASN A 95 7.52 -13.17 -4.90
N GLY A 96 6.37 -12.95 -5.53
CA GLY A 96 6.02 -11.68 -6.19
C GLY A 96 6.06 -10.46 -5.27
N TRP A 97 5.81 -10.64 -3.97
CA TRP A 97 5.98 -9.57 -2.97
C TRP A 97 7.42 -9.05 -2.89
N ARG A 98 8.42 -9.86 -3.26
CA ARG A 98 9.82 -9.44 -3.29
C ARG A 98 10.11 -8.46 -4.42
N MET A 99 9.25 -8.31 -5.42
CA MET A 99 9.44 -7.29 -6.45
C MET A 99 9.39 -5.87 -5.87
N PHE A 100 8.67 -5.67 -4.77
CA PHE A 100 8.42 -4.36 -4.18
C PHE A 100 9.56 -3.90 -3.26
N ALA A 101 9.70 -2.59 -3.12
CA ALA A 101 10.69 -2.01 -2.21
C ALA A 101 10.34 -2.34 -0.74
N PRO A 102 11.29 -2.85 0.06
CA PRO A 102 11.04 -3.40 1.40
C PRO A 102 10.75 -2.31 2.44
N ASN A 103 10.48 -2.74 3.68
CA ASN A 103 10.43 -1.89 4.89
C ASN A 103 9.27 -0.88 5.00
N ALA A 104 8.25 -0.93 4.13
CA ALA A 104 7.05 -0.10 4.25
C ALA A 104 6.37 -0.22 5.64
N ILE A 105 6.44 -1.40 6.27
CA ILE A 105 5.85 -1.65 7.59
C ILE A 105 6.39 -0.71 8.69
N ASN A 106 7.67 -0.31 8.61
CA ASN A 106 8.27 0.56 9.62
C ASN A 106 7.65 1.97 9.59
N TYR A 107 7.13 2.40 8.44
CA TYR A 107 6.44 3.68 8.29
C TYR A 107 5.01 3.59 8.84
N LEU A 108 4.31 2.49 8.57
CA LEU A 108 2.99 2.24 9.14
C LEU A 108 3.04 2.12 10.66
N ASP A 109 4.07 1.45 11.20
CA ASP A 109 4.30 1.37 12.65
C ASP A 109 4.47 2.75 13.28
N ARG A 110 5.32 3.61 12.70
CA ARG A 110 5.50 4.99 13.17
C ARG A 110 4.20 5.79 13.09
N ALA A 111 3.46 5.68 12.00
CA ALA A 111 2.18 6.36 11.85
C ALA A 111 1.18 5.95 12.94
N ILE A 112 1.02 4.66 13.21
CA ILE A 112 0.02 4.14 14.16
C ILE A 112 0.46 4.30 15.61
N ARG A 113 1.74 4.06 15.92
CA ARG A 113 2.21 4.00 17.32
C ARG A 113 2.75 5.31 17.85
N GLU A 114 3.12 6.23 16.96
CA GLU A 114 3.77 7.48 17.35
C GLU A 114 3.03 8.71 16.85
N TRP A 115 2.89 8.87 15.53
CA TRP A 115 2.40 10.12 14.95
C TRP A 115 0.90 10.32 15.20
N ALA A 116 0.06 9.30 14.96
CA ALA A 116 -1.38 9.42 15.17
C ALA A 116 -1.75 9.65 16.65
N PRO A 117 -1.21 8.90 17.64
CA PRO A 117 -1.49 9.15 19.05
C PRO A 117 -1.09 10.57 19.51
N ARG A 118 0.10 11.06 19.10
CA ARG A 118 0.57 12.41 19.47
C ARG A 118 -0.31 13.53 18.91
N ASN A 119 -1.03 13.27 17.82
CA ASN A 119 -1.87 14.24 17.12
C ASN A 119 -3.37 13.98 17.31
N ASN A 120 -3.76 13.09 18.22
CA ASN A 120 -5.17 12.72 18.48
C ASN A 120 -5.90 12.27 17.19
N LEU A 121 -5.20 11.53 16.34
CA LEU A 121 -5.72 10.94 15.12
C LEU A 121 -5.89 9.42 15.32
N VAL A 122 -6.87 8.85 14.62
CA VAL A 122 -6.99 7.41 14.45
C VAL A 122 -6.72 7.01 13.00
N VAL A 123 -6.24 5.79 12.80
CA VAL A 123 -5.76 5.25 11.53
C VAL A 123 -6.68 4.12 11.06
N LEU A 124 -7.28 4.32 9.89
CA LEU A 124 -7.92 3.25 9.12
C LEU A 124 -6.92 2.71 8.09
N ILE A 125 -6.47 1.47 8.25
CA ILE A 125 -5.65 0.82 7.22
C ILE A 125 -6.55 0.49 6.03
N SER A 126 -6.12 0.81 4.82
CA SER A 126 -6.78 0.39 3.60
C SER A 126 -5.95 -0.68 2.91
N PHE A 127 -6.44 -1.91 2.86
CA PHE A 127 -5.80 -2.95 2.06
C PHE A 127 -6.04 -2.65 0.57
N HIS A 128 -5.08 -1.97 -0.04
CA HIS A 128 -5.27 -1.18 -1.25
C HIS A 128 -4.79 -1.90 -2.51
N ALA A 129 -3.79 -2.78 -2.37
CA ALA A 129 -3.25 -3.57 -3.46
C ALA A 129 -3.11 -5.03 -3.03
N ALA A 130 -4.00 -5.88 -3.53
CA ALA A 130 -3.97 -7.31 -3.24
C ALA A 130 -3.08 -8.07 -4.24
N LYS A 131 -2.57 -9.23 -3.83
CA LYS A 131 -1.84 -10.14 -4.73
C LYS A 131 -2.68 -10.46 -5.97
N GLY A 132 -2.04 -10.39 -7.14
CA GLY A 132 -2.71 -10.58 -8.44
C GLY A 132 -3.56 -9.39 -8.90
N SER A 133 -3.61 -8.30 -8.14
CA SER A 133 -4.44 -7.12 -8.40
C SER A 133 -5.95 -7.40 -8.48
N GLN A 134 -6.72 -6.66 -7.69
CA GLN A 134 -8.18 -6.75 -7.64
C GLN A 134 -8.90 -5.92 -8.71
N ASN A 135 -8.19 -5.10 -9.50
CA ASN A 135 -8.82 -4.25 -10.52
C ASN A 135 -7.94 -3.94 -11.74
N GLY A 136 -6.69 -4.38 -11.77
CA GLY A 136 -5.73 -4.18 -12.85
C GLY A 136 -5.10 -2.79 -12.93
N MET A 137 -5.41 -1.89 -12.01
CA MET A 137 -4.97 -0.49 -12.07
C MET A 137 -3.58 -0.28 -11.46
N ASP A 138 -2.96 0.87 -11.77
CA ASP A 138 -1.68 1.29 -11.23
C ASP A 138 -1.69 1.41 -9.70
N HIS A 139 -2.77 1.94 -9.12
CA HIS A 139 -2.93 2.04 -7.67
C HIS A 139 -3.14 0.69 -6.96
N SER A 140 -3.44 -0.38 -7.71
CA SER A 140 -3.39 -1.76 -7.18
C SER A 140 -2.05 -2.46 -7.44
N ALA A 141 -1.08 -1.73 -8.01
CA ALA A 141 0.25 -2.18 -8.39
C ALA A 141 0.26 -3.50 -9.20
N SER A 142 -0.56 -3.56 -10.26
CA SER A 142 -0.69 -4.77 -11.06
C SER A 142 0.62 -5.19 -11.74
N SER A 143 0.93 -6.49 -11.65
CA SER A 143 1.98 -7.12 -12.46
C SER A 143 1.59 -7.32 -13.92
N ASP A 144 0.29 -7.27 -14.22
CA ASP A 144 -0.31 -7.38 -15.55
C ASP A 144 -1.31 -6.24 -15.74
N PRO A 145 -0.83 -5.02 -16.10
CA PRO A 145 -1.66 -3.82 -16.16
C PRO A 145 -2.93 -4.00 -16.99
N GLY A 146 -4.07 -3.55 -16.46
CA GLY A 146 -5.39 -3.70 -17.04
C GLY A 146 -6.07 -5.05 -16.78
N LYS A 147 -5.41 -6.01 -16.12
CA LYS A 147 -6.01 -7.31 -15.77
C LYS A 147 -6.11 -7.50 -14.25
N SER A 148 -7.24 -8.06 -13.80
CA SER A 148 -7.41 -8.50 -12.43
C SER A 148 -7.29 -10.02 -12.34
N HIS A 149 -6.40 -10.48 -11.45
CA HIS A 149 -6.20 -11.90 -11.16
C HIS A 149 -6.53 -12.26 -9.71
N TRP A 150 -6.82 -11.29 -8.84
CA TRP A 150 -7.11 -11.54 -7.43
C TRP A 150 -8.22 -12.58 -7.21
N GLY A 151 -9.37 -12.42 -7.88
CA GLY A 151 -10.51 -13.32 -7.74
C GLY A 151 -10.39 -14.64 -8.51
N ASN A 152 -9.45 -14.73 -9.45
CA ASN A 152 -9.29 -15.90 -10.34
C ASN A 152 -8.52 -17.04 -9.67
N TYR A 153 -7.76 -16.75 -8.62
CA TYR A 153 -6.87 -17.70 -7.96
C TYR A 153 -7.11 -17.70 -6.44
N PRO A 154 -7.57 -18.82 -5.85
CA PRO A 154 -7.87 -18.90 -4.41
C PRO A 154 -6.70 -18.51 -3.50
N GLU A 155 -5.46 -18.73 -3.91
CA GLU A 155 -4.26 -18.32 -3.20
C GLU A 155 -4.12 -16.79 -3.08
N ASN A 156 -4.59 -16.01 -4.05
CA ASN A 156 -4.55 -14.55 -3.98
C ASN A 156 -5.52 -14.01 -2.92
N VAL A 157 -6.71 -14.62 -2.85
CA VAL A 157 -7.70 -14.33 -1.80
C VAL A 157 -7.15 -14.76 -0.44
N ARG A 158 -6.53 -15.93 -0.34
CA ARG A 158 -5.90 -16.40 0.90
C ARG A 158 -4.78 -15.47 1.37
N ASN A 159 -3.91 -15.01 0.46
CA ASN A 159 -2.88 -14.03 0.78
C ASN A 159 -3.47 -12.74 1.37
N THR A 160 -4.59 -12.26 0.83
CA THR A 160 -5.30 -11.08 1.35
C THR A 160 -5.79 -11.32 2.78
N LEU A 161 -6.43 -12.47 3.03
CA LEU A 161 -6.90 -12.84 4.37
C LEU A 161 -5.74 -12.97 5.37
N ASP A 162 -4.67 -13.66 5.00
CA ASP A 162 -3.47 -13.84 5.82
C ASP A 162 -2.82 -12.48 6.17
N ALA A 163 -2.73 -11.57 5.19
CA ALA A 163 -2.15 -10.25 5.37
C ALA A 163 -3.01 -9.35 6.28
N VAL A 164 -4.33 -9.34 6.07
CA VAL A 164 -5.28 -8.60 6.91
C VAL A 164 -5.26 -9.13 8.34
N GLU A 165 -5.29 -10.44 8.54
CA GLU A 165 -5.22 -11.05 9.87
C GLU A 165 -3.89 -10.69 10.56
N TRP A 166 -2.78 -10.73 9.83
CA TRP A 166 -1.48 -10.34 10.35
C TRP A 166 -1.44 -8.87 10.78
N LEU A 167 -1.95 -7.94 9.96
CA LEU A 167 -2.06 -6.52 10.30
C LEU A 167 -2.97 -6.29 11.51
N ALA A 168 -4.13 -6.95 11.54
CA ALA A 168 -5.07 -6.84 12.66
C ALA A 168 -4.42 -7.30 13.96
N ARG A 169 -3.72 -8.45 13.96
CA ARG A 169 -2.99 -8.93 15.14
C ARG A 169 -1.84 -8.01 15.54
N ARG A 170 -1.12 -7.45 14.57
CA ARG A 170 0.04 -6.56 14.81
C ARG A 170 -0.35 -5.28 15.56
N TYR A 171 -1.48 -4.69 15.19
CA TYR A 171 -1.95 -3.40 15.73
C TYR A 171 -3.08 -3.55 16.75
N ASN A 172 -3.46 -4.80 17.08
CA ASN A 172 -4.43 -5.06 18.13
C ASN A 172 -3.90 -4.52 19.47
N GLY A 173 -4.61 -3.53 20.03
CA GLY A 173 -4.23 -2.85 21.27
C GLY A 173 -3.52 -1.51 21.10
N ASP A 174 -3.12 -1.15 19.87
CA ASP A 174 -2.59 0.20 19.60
C ASP A 174 -3.76 1.20 19.56
N ALA A 175 -3.71 2.24 20.41
CA ALA A 175 -4.85 3.14 20.64
C ALA A 175 -5.33 3.90 19.39
N ALA A 176 -4.44 4.18 18.44
CA ALA A 176 -4.79 4.85 17.19
C ALA A 176 -5.26 3.89 16.10
N PHE A 177 -5.24 2.57 16.30
CA PHE A 177 -5.72 1.63 15.29
C PHE A 177 -7.25 1.57 15.26
N LEU A 178 -7.87 2.09 14.19
CA LEU A 178 -9.32 2.10 14.03
C LEU A 178 -9.86 0.80 13.42
N GLY A 179 -9.11 0.21 12.48
CA GLY A 179 -9.51 -0.98 11.76
C GLY A 179 -8.88 -1.09 10.38
N ILE A 180 -9.41 -2.02 9.57
CA ILE A 180 -8.90 -2.34 8.24
C ILE A 180 -10.07 -2.37 7.24
N GLY A 181 -9.97 -1.58 6.16
CA GLY A 181 -10.77 -1.77 4.95
C GLY A 181 -10.21 -2.95 4.16
N LEU A 182 -11.00 -4.01 4.02
CA LEU A 182 -10.53 -5.34 3.59
C LEU A 182 -10.01 -5.42 2.14
N LEU A 183 -10.55 -4.57 1.25
CA LEU A 183 -10.11 -4.51 -0.13
C LEU A 183 -10.57 -3.20 -0.78
N ASN A 184 -9.66 -2.47 -1.41
CA ASN A 184 -9.97 -1.26 -2.15
C ASN A 184 -10.46 -1.57 -3.58
N GLU A 185 -11.63 -1.06 -3.95
CA GLU A 185 -12.12 -1.00 -5.35
C GLU A 185 -11.92 -2.30 -6.16
N PRO A 186 -12.40 -3.47 -5.69
CA PRO A 186 -12.38 -4.67 -6.52
C PRO A 186 -13.24 -4.47 -7.77
N SER A 187 -12.73 -4.82 -8.93
CA SER A 187 -13.53 -4.84 -10.15
C SER A 187 -14.46 -6.05 -10.12
N GLY A 188 -15.77 -5.81 -10.20
CA GLY A 188 -16.73 -6.89 -10.32
C GLY A 188 -16.71 -7.46 -11.73
N ILE A 189 -16.18 -8.67 -11.91
CA ILE A 189 -16.59 -9.54 -13.03
C ILE A 189 -17.49 -10.61 -12.43
N PHE A 190 -18.80 -10.39 -12.51
CA PHE A 190 -19.79 -11.42 -12.28
C PHE A 190 -19.71 -12.40 -13.46
N PHE A 191 -19.10 -13.56 -13.27
CA PHE A 191 -19.50 -14.72 -14.06
C PHE A 191 -20.82 -15.19 -13.45
N ALA A 192 -21.94 -14.83 -14.10
CA ALA A 192 -23.19 -15.54 -13.87
C ALA A 192 -22.93 -17.02 -14.19
N LEU A 193 -23.11 -17.88 -13.19
CA LEU A 193 -23.19 -19.33 -13.37
C LEU A 193 -24.40 -19.69 -14.22
#